data_AF-B9BWF1-F1
#
_entry.id   AF-B9BWF1-F1
#
_cell.length_a   1.000
_cell.length_b   1.000
_cell.length_c   1.000
_cell.angle_alpha   90.00
_cell.angle_beta   90.00
_cell.angle_gamma   90.00
#
_symmetry.space_group_name_H-M   'P 1'
#
loop_
_entity.id
_entity.type
_entity.pdbx_description
1 polymer ?
#
loop_
_entity_poly.entity_id
_entity_poly.type
_entity_poly.pdbx_seq_one_letter_code
_entity_poly.pdbx_strand_id
1 'polypeptide(L)'
;MKDVEFTALLLLLLEEGPRGYSQDDLDKAFADRDSEWEARVECDARYRAAISYIAGVLAADEDLAVTRLRNQADFYALFGAIDSLQQDGQLGSTEQSAAALRRFVNTVDLLEAREADLALANYFDAARSASNDKGPRETRVRYMRSILAVKQA
;
A
#
# COMPACT_ATOMS: atom_id res chain seq x y z
N MET A 1 8.59 5.41 -18.44
CA MET A 1 8.25 6.66 -17.73
C MET A 1 7.33 6.42 -16.54
N LYS A 2 6.14 5.82 -16.70
CA LYS A 2 5.19 5.60 -15.58
C LYS A 2 5.72 4.73 -14.42
N ASP A 3 6.61 3.76 -14.70
CA ASP A 3 7.11 2.85 -13.64
C ASP A 3 8.12 3.53 -12.71
N VAL A 4 8.92 4.46 -13.24
CA VAL A 4 9.88 5.25 -12.46
C VAL A 4 9.12 6.23 -11.56
N GLU A 5 8.11 6.92 -12.10
CA GLU A 5 7.23 7.81 -11.33
C GLU A 5 6.49 7.06 -10.23
N PHE A 6 5.98 5.86 -10.52
CA PHE A 6 5.31 5.06 -9.49
C PHE A 6 6.28 4.56 -8.42
N THR A 7 7.49 4.14 -8.80
CA THR A 7 8.53 3.75 -7.84
C THR A 7 8.93 4.94 -6.96
N ALA A 8 9.08 6.13 -7.55
CA ALA A 8 9.28 7.38 -6.84
C ALA A 8 8.19 7.65 -5.80
N LEU A 9 6.91 7.45 -6.16
CA LEU A 9 5.80 7.58 -5.22
C LEU A 9 5.86 6.58 -4.06
N LEU A 10 6.36 5.36 -4.28
CA LEU A 10 6.56 4.38 -3.22
C LEU A 10 7.68 4.79 -2.27
N LEU A 11 8.79 5.33 -2.79
CA LEU A 11 9.89 5.83 -1.96
C LEU A 11 9.43 7.03 -1.10
N LEU A 12 8.69 7.96 -1.69
CA LEU A 12 8.10 9.09 -0.96
C LEU A 12 7.08 8.64 0.09
N LEU A 13 6.34 7.55 -0.17
CA LEU A 13 5.45 6.95 0.82
C LEU A 13 6.22 6.40 2.03
N LEU A 14 7.40 5.81 1.83
CA LEU A 14 8.25 5.35 2.95
C LEU A 14 8.75 6.53 3.80
N GLU A 15 9.15 7.61 3.14
CA GLU A 15 9.79 8.75 3.78
C GLU A 15 8.76 9.69 4.47
N GLU A 16 7.65 9.98 3.81
CA GLU A 16 6.70 11.04 4.22
C GLU A 16 5.30 10.51 4.57
N GLY A 17 5.05 9.22 4.38
CA GLY A 17 3.73 8.61 4.50
C GLY A 17 2.79 8.93 3.31
N PRO A 18 1.50 8.54 3.40
CA PRO A 18 0.56 8.74 2.30
C PRO A 18 0.31 10.23 2.03
N ARG A 19 0.70 10.70 0.84
CA ARG A 19 0.51 12.09 0.38
C ARG A 19 0.04 12.11 -1.06
N GLY A 20 -0.56 13.23 -1.48
CA GLY A 20 -0.79 13.50 -2.89
C GLY A 20 0.33 14.36 -3.44
N TYR A 21 0.80 14.02 -4.64
CA TYR A 21 1.84 14.77 -5.35
C TYR A 21 1.31 15.15 -6.73
N SER A 22 1.36 16.43 -7.06
CA SER A 22 1.33 16.89 -8.45
C SER A 22 2.68 16.61 -9.13
N GLN A 23 2.77 16.82 -10.44
CA GLN A 23 4.04 16.66 -11.15
C GLN A 23 5.09 17.66 -10.64
N ASP A 24 4.70 18.92 -10.40
CA ASP A 24 5.59 19.95 -9.83
C ASP A 24 6.06 19.58 -8.42
N ASP A 25 5.20 18.94 -7.62
CA ASP A 25 5.58 18.46 -6.28
C ASP A 25 6.62 17.33 -6.37
N LEU A 26 6.51 16.44 -7.35
CA LEU A 26 7.49 15.39 -7.58
C LEU A 26 8.82 15.99 -8.03
N ASP A 27 8.80 16.90 -9.01
CA ASP A 27 10.00 17.56 -9.51
C ASP A 27 10.73 18.28 -8.38
N LYS A 28 10.00 18.99 -7.52
CA LYS A 28 10.55 19.62 -6.33
C LYS A 28 11.12 18.61 -5.33
N ALA A 29 10.36 17.56 -5.00
CA ALA A 29 10.80 16.54 -4.05
C ALA A 29 12.11 15.86 -4.49
N PHE A 30 12.30 15.64 -5.79
CA PHE A 30 13.54 15.08 -6.31
C PHE A 30 14.67 16.10 -6.43
N ALA A 31 14.37 17.35 -6.81
CA ALA A 31 15.37 18.42 -6.81
C ALA A 31 15.98 18.65 -5.42
N ASP A 32 15.14 18.60 -4.37
CA ASP A 32 15.58 18.74 -2.97
C ASP A 32 16.52 17.58 -2.54
N ARG A 33 16.48 16.44 -3.22
CA ARG A 33 17.25 15.21 -2.95
C ARG A 33 18.37 14.93 -3.96
N ASP A 34 18.57 15.83 -4.93
CA ASP A 34 19.49 15.61 -6.07
C ASP A 34 20.97 15.61 -5.63
N SER A 35 21.30 16.44 -4.64
CA SER A 35 22.67 16.52 -4.10
C SER A 35 22.93 15.50 -3.00
N GLU A 36 21.95 15.23 -2.13
CA GLU A 36 22.04 14.28 -1.03
C GLU A 36 20.64 13.79 -0.65
N TRP A 37 20.50 12.47 -0.45
CA TRP A 37 19.28 11.87 0.08
C TRP A 37 19.61 11.10 1.36
N GLU A 38 19.49 11.77 2.49
CA GLU A 38 19.87 11.23 3.81
C GLU A 38 19.18 9.90 4.13
N ALA A 39 17.87 9.82 3.84
CA ALA A 39 17.06 8.63 4.10
C ALA A 39 17.25 7.48 3.08
N ARG A 40 18.14 7.64 2.09
CA ARG A 40 18.32 6.68 0.98
C ARG A 40 18.54 5.24 1.46
N VAL A 41 19.45 5.05 2.41
CA VAL A 41 19.83 3.71 2.91
C VAL A 41 18.65 3.06 3.61
N GLU A 42 17.94 3.81 4.45
CA GLU A 42 16.76 3.32 5.17
C GLU A 42 15.63 3.00 4.19
N CYS A 43 15.33 3.90 3.25
CA CYS A 43 14.28 3.72 2.26
C CYS A 43 14.55 2.52 1.36
N ASP A 44 15.80 2.30 0.90
CA ASP A 44 16.14 1.11 0.10
C ASP A 44 15.93 -0.19 0.90
N ALA A 45 16.35 -0.21 2.17
CA ALA A 45 16.15 -1.37 3.04
C ALA A 45 14.66 -1.67 3.25
N ARG A 46 13.86 -0.65 3.57
CA ARG A 46 12.41 -0.75 3.78
C ARG A 46 11.68 -1.17 2.50
N TYR A 47 12.04 -0.58 1.37
CA TYR A 47 11.50 -0.95 0.07
C TYR A 47 11.74 -2.44 -0.23
N ARG A 48 12.99 -2.91 -0.10
CA ARG A 48 13.33 -4.33 -0.33
C ARG A 48 12.59 -5.26 0.62
N ALA A 49 12.49 -4.89 1.89
CA ALA A 49 11.77 -5.69 2.89
C ALA A 49 10.28 -5.82 2.54
N ALA A 50 9.63 -4.72 2.17
CA ALA A 50 8.21 -4.73 1.78
C ALA A 50 7.98 -5.53 0.48
N ILE A 51 8.80 -5.33 -0.55
CA ILE A 51 8.70 -6.07 -1.82
C ILE A 51 8.96 -7.57 -1.61
N SER A 52 9.96 -7.94 -0.83
CA SER A 52 10.25 -9.34 -0.51
C SER A 52 9.09 -9.99 0.22
N TYR A 53 8.43 -9.27 1.13
CA TYR A 53 7.24 -9.77 1.82
C TYR A 53 6.06 -9.95 0.86
N ILE A 54 5.79 -8.97 -0.01
CA ILE A 54 4.74 -9.07 -1.04
C ILE A 54 5.01 -10.28 -1.95
N ALA A 55 6.25 -10.51 -2.35
CA ALA A 55 6.62 -11.69 -3.14
C ALA A 55 6.30 -13.00 -2.39
N GLY A 56 6.57 -13.06 -1.09
CA GLY A 56 6.20 -14.21 -0.25
C GLY A 56 4.67 -14.39 -0.13
N VAL A 57 3.90 -13.31 0.00
CA VAL A 57 2.42 -13.35 -0.03
C VAL A 57 1.91 -13.94 -1.34
N LEU A 58 2.49 -13.52 -2.49
CA LEU A 58 2.12 -14.05 -3.80
C LEU A 58 2.56 -15.50 -4.00
N ALA A 59 3.66 -15.93 -3.39
CA ALA A 59 4.06 -17.34 -3.40
C ALA A 59 3.11 -18.22 -2.57
N ALA A 60 2.49 -17.67 -1.53
CA ALA A 60 1.47 -18.38 -0.74
C ALA A 60 0.11 -18.47 -1.44
N ASP A 61 -0.19 -17.53 -2.34
CA ASP A 61 -1.42 -17.51 -3.14
C ASP A 61 -1.21 -16.75 -4.47
N GLU A 62 -0.78 -17.48 -5.52
CA GLU A 62 -0.39 -16.91 -6.81
C GLU A 62 -1.54 -16.19 -7.53
N ASP A 63 -2.77 -16.63 -7.30
CA ASP A 63 -3.97 -16.06 -7.91
C ASP A 63 -4.20 -14.61 -7.44
N LEU A 64 -3.59 -14.16 -6.34
CA LEU A 64 -3.67 -12.76 -5.90
C LEU A 64 -3.05 -11.80 -6.93
N ALA A 65 -2.06 -12.26 -7.71
CA ALA A 65 -1.37 -11.44 -8.71
C ALA A 65 -2.26 -10.99 -9.88
N VAL A 66 -3.37 -11.71 -10.14
CA VAL A 66 -4.33 -11.38 -11.21
C VAL A 66 -5.56 -10.62 -10.70
N THR A 67 -5.60 -10.31 -9.40
CA THR A 67 -6.71 -9.56 -8.78
C THR A 67 -6.54 -8.05 -8.92
N ARG A 68 -7.47 -7.29 -8.33
CA ARG A 68 -7.37 -5.82 -8.21
C ARG A 68 -6.07 -5.33 -7.58
N LEU A 69 -5.40 -6.13 -6.74
CA LEU A 69 -4.12 -5.76 -6.10
C LEU A 69 -3.00 -5.42 -7.10
N ARG A 70 -3.13 -5.81 -8.37
CA ARG A 70 -2.22 -5.43 -9.46
C ARG A 70 -2.33 -3.95 -9.85
N ASN A 71 -3.47 -3.31 -9.61
CA ASN A 71 -3.61 -1.90 -9.98
C ASN A 71 -2.77 -1.00 -9.06
N GLN A 72 -2.29 0.13 -9.58
CA GLN A 72 -1.38 1.02 -8.85
C GLN A 72 -1.97 1.54 -7.52
N ALA A 73 -3.28 1.75 -7.50
CA ALA A 73 -4.01 2.29 -6.35
C ALA A 73 -4.00 1.31 -5.16
N ASP A 74 -4.35 0.05 -5.42
CA ASP A 74 -4.39 -1.02 -4.43
C ASP A 74 -2.96 -1.48 -4.08
N PHE A 75 -2.04 -1.53 -5.05
CA PHE A 75 -0.63 -1.86 -4.81
C PHE A 75 0.05 -0.82 -3.89
N TYR A 76 -0.16 0.47 -4.14
CA TYR A 76 0.35 1.54 -3.28
C TYR A 76 -0.16 1.39 -1.83
N ALA A 77 -1.45 1.08 -1.69
CA ALA A 77 -2.06 0.88 -0.38
C ALA A 77 -1.51 -0.36 0.35
N LEU A 78 -1.37 -1.47 -0.38
CA LEU A 78 -0.79 -2.71 0.12
C LEU A 78 0.66 -2.51 0.57
N PHE A 79 1.47 -1.88 -0.27
CA PHE A 79 2.88 -1.59 0.02
C PHE A 79 3.02 -0.73 1.29
N GLY A 80 2.27 0.38 1.36
CA GLY A 80 2.30 1.26 2.54
C GLY A 80 1.82 0.60 3.82
N ALA A 81 0.78 -0.25 3.73
CA ALA A 81 0.30 -1.01 4.88
C ALA A 81 1.34 -2.02 5.38
N ILE A 82 2.02 -2.73 4.47
CA ILE A 82 3.06 -3.71 4.80
C ILE A 82 4.25 -3.04 5.46
N ASP A 83 4.83 -2.01 4.85
CA ASP A 83 5.97 -1.29 5.43
C ASP A 83 5.62 -0.75 6.82
N SER A 84 4.46 -0.09 6.94
CA SER A 84 4.01 0.48 8.21
C SER A 84 3.83 -0.60 9.30
N LEU A 85 3.31 -1.78 8.95
CA LEU A 85 3.18 -2.90 9.89
C LEU A 85 4.52 -3.57 10.23
N GLN A 86 5.48 -3.59 9.29
CA GLN A 86 6.84 -4.06 9.55
C GLN A 86 7.54 -3.16 10.57
N GLN A 87 7.44 -1.84 10.40
CA GLN A 87 8.02 -0.87 11.34
C GLN A 87 7.44 -1.03 12.75
N ASP A 88 6.15 -1.33 12.84
CA ASP A 88 5.47 -1.48 14.14
C ASP A 88 5.57 -2.90 14.72
N GLY A 89 6.22 -3.85 14.03
CA GLY A 89 6.30 -5.24 14.47
C GLY A 89 4.94 -5.96 14.54
N GLN A 90 3.97 -5.50 13.76
CA GLN A 90 2.58 -5.98 13.75
C GLN A 90 2.23 -6.78 12.49
N LEU A 91 3.19 -6.96 11.56
CA LEU A 91 2.98 -7.75 10.37
C LEU A 91 3.07 -9.25 10.70
N GLY A 92 2.07 -10.00 10.25
CA GLY A 92 2.02 -11.46 10.42
C GLY A 92 2.93 -12.22 9.46
N SER A 93 2.63 -13.50 9.32
CA SER A 93 3.22 -14.35 8.28
C SER A 93 2.62 -14.07 6.90
N THR A 94 3.37 -14.40 5.86
CA THR A 94 2.95 -14.27 4.45
C THR A 94 1.64 -15.00 4.17
N GLU A 95 1.44 -16.17 4.78
CA GLU A 95 0.23 -16.99 4.62
C GLU A 95 -1.00 -16.34 5.28
N GLN A 96 -0.81 -15.73 6.46
CA GLN A 96 -1.88 -14.98 7.14
C GLN A 96 -2.30 -13.75 6.30
N SER A 97 -1.33 -13.02 5.78
CA SER A 97 -1.60 -11.88 4.89
C SER A 97 -2.26 -12.32 3.58
N ALA A 98 -1.80 -13.40 2.96
CA ALA A 98 -2.43 -13.95 1.75
C ALA A 98 -3.90 -14.32 2.00
N ALA A 99 -4.19 -15.02 3.09
CA ALA A 99 -5.56 -15.35 3.47
C ALA A 99 -6.43 -14.11 3.75
N ALA A 100 -5.88 -13.07 4.39
CA ALA A 100 -6.57 -11.81 4.64
C ALA A 100 -6.89 -11.07 3.33
N LEU A 101 -5.92 -10.97 2.42
CA LEU A 101 -6.07 -10.35 1.12
C LEU A 101 -7.06 -11.11 0.24
N ARG A 102 -7.03 -12.44 0.26
CA ARG A 102 -8.01 -13.28 -0.45
C ARG A 102 -9.43 -12.99 0.02
N ARG A 103 -9.66 -12.90 1.33
CA ARG A 103 -10.98 -12.51 1.87
C ARG A 103 -11.38 -11.13 1.39
N PHE A 104 -10.48 -10.14 1.49
CA PHE A 104 -10.73 -8.78 1.03
C PHE A 104 -11.10 -8.71 -0.45
N VAL A 105 -10.33 -9.35 -1.33
CA VAL A 105 -10.61 -9.36 -2.78
C VAL A 105 -11.98 -9.98 -3.07
N ASN A 106 -12.36 -11.02 -2.34
CA ASN A 106 -13.65 -11.68 -2.53
C ASN A 106 -14.85 -10.88 -1.99
N THR A 107 -14.63 -9.88 -1.12
CA THR A 107 -15.72 -9.14 -0.46
C THR A 107 -15.85 -7.70 -0.92
N VAL A 108 -14.77 -7.04 -1.32
CA VAL A 108 -14.74 -5.59 -1.58
C VAL A 108 -15.72 -5.12 -2.66
N ASP A 109 -16.00 -5.95 -3.65
CA ASP A 109 -16.92 -5.60 -4.73
C ASP A 109 -18.38 -6.02 -4.43
N LEU A 110 -18.62 -6.75 -3.34
CA LEU A 110 -19.96 -7.16 -2.90
C LEU A 110 -20.67 -5.98 -2.22
N LEU A 111 -21.92 -5.72 -2.59
CA LEU A 111 -22.70 -4.62 -2.00
C LEU A 111 -23.02 -4.91 -0.55
N GLU A 112 -23.48 -6.12 -0.24
CA GLU A 112 -23.90 -6.55 1.09
C GLU A 112 -22.73 -6.47 2.09
N ALA A 113 -21.51 -6.79 1.64
CA ALA A 113 -20.32 -6.68 2.47
C ALA A 113 -19.98 -5.21 2.79
N ARG A 114 -20.17 -4.30 1.83
CA ARG A 114 -19.94 -2.85 2.03
C ARG A 114 -21.02 -2.21 2.90
N GLU A 115 -22.26 -2.66 2.82
CA GLU A 115 -23.33 -2.21 3.72
C GLU A 115 -23.08 -2.66 5.17
N ALA A 116 -22.46 -3.82 5.36
CA ALA A 116 -22.14 -4.37 6.68
C ALA A 116 -20.84 -3.80 7.29
N ASP A 117 -19.91 -3.29 6.48
CA ASP A 117 -18.62 -2.73 6.92
C ASP A 117 -18.38 -1.36 6.30
N LEU A 118 -18.62 -0.30 7.08
CA LEU A 118 -18.39 1.08 6.68
C LEU A 118 -16.93 1.35 6.29
N ALA A 119 -15.96 0.67 6.91
CA ALA A 119 -14.55 0.84 6.55
C ALA A 119 -14.26 0.25 5.18
N LEU A 120 -14.87 -0.89 4.83
CA LEU A 120 -14.79 -1.48 3.50
C LEU A 120 -15.50 -0.62 2.44
N ALA A 121 -16.65 -0.03 2.78
CA ALA A 121 -17.33 0.93 1.89
C ALA A 121 -16.45 2.16 1.60
N ASN A 122 -15.87 2.76 2.64
CA ASN A 122 -14.95 3.89 2.50
C ASN A 122 -13.71 3.54 1.68
N TYR A 123 -13.17 2.33 1.85
CA TYR A 123 -12.09 1.82 1.01
C TYR A 123 -12.50 1.77 -0.46
N PHE A 124 -13.66 1.17 -0.74
CA PHE A 124 -14.16 0.99 -2.10
C PHE A 124 -14.34 2.34 -2.81
N ASP A 125 -14.93 3.33 -2.13
CA ASP A 125 -15.12 4.67 -2.66
C ASP A 125 -13.78 5.39 -2.89
N ALA A 126 -12.83 5.25 -1.95
CA ALA A 126 -11.48 5.79 -2.10
C ALA A 126 -10.72 5.15 -3.28
N ALA A 127 -10.90 3.86 -3.54
CA ALA A 127 -10.29 3.16 -4.68
C ALA A 127 -10.83 3.62 -6.04
N ARG A 128 -12.03 4.22 -6.06
CA ARG A 128 -12.67 4.77 -7.26
C ARG A 128 -12.49 6.27 -7.43
N SER A 129 -11.97 6.94 -6.40
CA SER A 129 -11.65 8.36 -6.41
C SER A 129 -10.33 8.63 -7.13
N ALA A 130 -9.93 9.90 -7.25
CA ALA A 130 -8.63 10.25 -7.83
C ALA A 130 -7.49 9.56 -7.05
N SER A 131 -6.70 8.74 -7.74
CA SER A 131 -5.72 7.85 -7.11
C SER A 131 -4.55 8.60 -6.45
N ASN A 132 -4.33 9.86 -6.85
CA ASN A 132 -3.25 10.72 -6.40
C ASN A 132 -3.64 11.66 -5.26
N ASP A 133 -4.90 11.67 -4.83
CA ASP A 133 -5.33 12.53 -3.73
C ASP A 133 -4.91 11.93 -2.38
N LYS A 134 -4.43 12.80 -1.48
CA LYS A 134 -3.98 12.41 -0.14
C LYS A 134 -5.04 11.63 0.65
N GLY A 135 -6.27 12.14 0.70
CA GLY A 135 -7.36 11.53 1.45
C GLY A 135 -7.65 10.08 1.04
N PRO A 136 -7.96 9.81 -0.24
CA PRO A 136 -8.12 8.45 -0.74
C PRO A 136 -6.91 7.54 -0.51
N ARG A 137 -5.67 8.05 -0.60
CA ARG A 137 -4.46 7.25 -0.30
C ARG A 137 -4.41 6.84 1.17
N GLU A 138 -4.61 7.78 2.09
CA GLU A 138 -4.63 7.50 3.53
C GLU A 138 -5.72 6.50 3.90
N THR A 139 -6.94 6.66 3.36
CA THR A 139 -8.06 5.74 3.59
C THR A 139 -7.73 4.32 3.15
N ARG A 140 -7.15 4.16 1.95
CA ARG A 140 -6.78 2.84 1.42
C ARG A 140 -5.67 2.18 2.23
N VAL A 141 -4.60 2.91 2.55
CA VAL A 141 -3.49 2.40 3.36
C VAL A 141 -3.98 1.99 4.75
N ARG A 142 -4.80 2.82 5.40
CA ARG A 142 -5.35 2.54 6.73
C ARG A 142 -6.19 1.26 6.76
N TYR A 143 -7.05 1.08 5.76
CA TYR A 143 -7.88 -0.12 5.67
C TYR A 143 -7.03 -1.37 5.35
N MET A 144 -6.09 -1.30 4.40
CA MET A 144 -5.17 -2.41 4.13
C MET A 144 -4.39 -2.80 5.38
N ARG A 145 -3.94 -1.81 6.16
CA ARG A 145 -3.28 -2.05 7.43
C ARG A 145 -4.19 -2.78 8.42
N SER A 146 -5.46 -2.39 8.55
CA SER A 146 -6.37 -2.99 9.54
C SER A 146 -6.68 -4.46 9.25
N ILE A 147 -6.74 -4.86 7.98
CA ILE A 147 -6.99 -6.26 7.61
C ILE A 147 -5.74 -7.14 7.71
N LEU A 148 -4.55 -6.54 7.64
CA LEU A 148 -3.26 -7.25 7.66
C LEU A 148 -2.64 -7.34 9.07
N ALA A 149 -3.00 -6.43 9.98
CA ALA A 149 -2.42 -6.38 11.32
C ALA A 149 -2.72 -7.64 12.13
N VAL A 150 -1.70 -8.17 12.81
CA VAL A 150 -1.90 -9.19 13.85
C VAL A 150 -2.58 -8.53 15.05
N LYS A 151 -3.73 -9.06 15.47
CA LYS A 151 -4.37 -8.63 16.72
C LYS A 151 -3.51 -9.10 17.89
N GLN A 152 -3.04 -8.18 18.73
CA GLN A 152 -2.50 -8.54 20.03
C GLN A 152 -3.63 -9.18 20.85
N ALA A 153 -3.35 -10.37 21.39
CA ALA A 153 -4.29 -11.14 22.20
C ALA A 153 -4.49 -10.48 23.58
#